data_AF-R7JAE1-F1
#
_entry.id   AF-R7JAE1-F1
#
_cell.length_a   1.000
_cell.length_b   1.000
_cell.length_c   1.000
_cell.angle_alpha   90.00
_cell.angle_beta   90.00
_cell.angle_gamma   90.00
#
_symmetry.space_group_name_H-M   'P 1'
#
loop_
_entity.id
_entity.type
_entity.pdbx_description
1 polymer ?
#
loop_
_entity_poly.entity_id
_entity_poly.type
_entity_poly.pdbx_seq_one_letter_code
_entity_poly.pdbx_strand_id
1 'polypeptide(L)'
;MKPEKEIIEEMSQVVEQMRLDDIEDNPDIIDEYFDCDCCGENKCLAGSIEYEGYRLCNDCVLIAETSFALGKIKSVKELIDAIEDKHLEQLAKFLQEEEKRTNN
;
A
#
# COMPACT_ATOMS: atom_id res chain seq x y z
N MET A 1 -10.26 -3.86 -23.47
CA MET A 1 -9.47 -3.81 -22.21
C MET A 1 -8.76 -2.47 -22.24
N LYS A 2 -8.99 -1.60 -21.25
CA LYS A 2 -8.31 -0.30 -21.18
C LYS A 2 -6.79 -0.54 -21.06
N PRO A 3 -5.93 0.33 -21.62
CA PRO A 3 -4.49 0.23 -21.42
C PRO A 3 -4.15 0.36 -19.92
N GLU A 4 -3.16 -0.40 -19.46
CA GLU A 4 -2.79 -0.45 -18.03
C GLU A 4 -2.50 0.93 -17.43
N LYS A 5 -1.90 1.82 -18.22
CA LYS A 5 -1.60 3.21 -17.83
C LYS A 5 -2.86 4.01 -17.51
N GLU A 6 -3.93 3.82 -18.28
CA GLU A 6 -5.20 4.51 -18.08
C GLU A 6 -5.91 3.98 -16.82
N ILE A 7 -5.82 2.67 -16.56
CA ILE A 7 -6.33 2.06 -15.32
C ILE A 7 -5.61 2.66 -14.10
N ILE A 8 -4.29 2.77 -14.15
CA ILE A 8 -3.49 3.34 -13.05
C ILE A 8 -3.85 4.81 -12.82
N GLU A 9 -4.00 5.61 -13.87
CA GLU A 9 -4.37 7.02 -13.78
C GLU A 9 -5.77 7.20 -13.20
N GLU A 10 -6.75 6.39 -13.63
CA GLU A 10 -8.11 6.41 -13.09
C GLU A 10 -8.14 6.02 -11.61
N MET A 11 -7.47 4.93 -11.22
CA MET A 11 -7.43 4.51 -9.81
C MET A 11 -6.71 5.53 -8.93
N SER A 12 -5.65 6.17 -9.43
CA SER A 12 -4.95 7.23 -8.69
C SER A 12 -5.87 8.42 -8.40
N GLN A 13 -6.71 8.81 -9.37
CA GLN A 13 -7.67 9.88 -9.17
C GLN A 13 -8.75 9.49 -8.16
N VAL A 14 -9.32 8.28 -8.29
CA VAL A 14 -10.37 7.80 -7.37
C VAL A 14 -9.86 7.80 -5.92
N VAL A 15 -8.70 7.20 -5.68
CA VAL A 15 -8.14 7.04 -4.33
C VAL A 15 -7.75 8.38 -3.71
N GLU A 16 -7.25 9.33 -4.51
CA GLU A 16 -6.99 10.69 -4.03
C GLU A 16 -8.28 11.46 -3.75
N GLN A 17 -9.33 11.30 -4.57
CA GLN A 17 -10.64 11.92 -4.26
C GLN A 17 -11.19 11.36 -2.94
N MET A 18 -11.09 10.06 -2.69
CA MET A 18 -11.52 9.49 -1.41
C MET A 18 -10.80 10.12 -0.22
N ARG A 19 -9.49 10.38 -0.34
CA ARG A 19 -8.72 11.06 0.70
C ARG A 19 -9.20 12.50 0.92
N LEU A 20 -9.54 13.21 -0.16
CA LEU A 20 -10.03 14.59 -0.07
C LEU A 20 -11.45 14.64 0.53
N ASP A 21 -12.32 13.72 0.15
CA ASP A 21 -13.68 13.60 0.69
C ASP A 21 -13.63 13.35 2.21
N ASP A 22 -12.78 12.44 2.67
CA ASP A 22 -12.57 12.19 4.11
C ASP A 22 -12.12 13.45 4.87
N ILE A 23 -11.24 14.26 4.25
CA ILE A 23 -10.73 15.51 4.83
C ILE A 23 -11.80 16.61 4.83
N GLU A 24 -12.62 16.67 3.79
CA GLU A 24 -13.74 17.61 3.72
C GLU A 24 -14.79 17.28 4.79
N ASP A 25 -15.09 16.00 4.98
CA ASP A 25 -16.06 15.52 5.97
C ASP A 25 -15.53 15.65 7.41
N ASN A 26 -14.24 15.40 7.63
CA ASN A 26 -13.58 15.55 8.92
C ASN A 26 -12.14 16.10 8.78
N PRO A 27 -11.94 17.43 8.86
CA PRO A 27 -10.60 18.02 8.72
C PRO A 27 -9.57 17.52 9.74
N ASP A 28 -10.01 17.12 10.93
CA ASP A 28 -9.13 16.63 12.00
C ASP A 28 -8.55 15.24 11.67
N ILE A 29 -9.12 14.51 10.71
CA ILE A 29 -8.62 13.19 10.28
C ILE A 29 -7.20 13.23 9.73
N ILE A 30 -6.74 14.42 9.29
CA ILE A 30 -5.36 14.63 8.84
C ILE A 30 -4.36 14.34 9.98
N ASP A 31 -4.76 14.67 11.21
CA ASP A 31 -3.93 14.51 12.41
C ASP A 31 -4.16 13.16 13.10
N GLU A 32 -5.04 12.31 12.56
CA GLU A 32 -5.24 10.93 13.00
C GLU A 32 -4.32 9.98 12.23
N TYR A 33 -3.55 9.17 12.96
CA TYR A 33 -2.55 8.28 12.40
C TYR A 33 -2.76 6.84 12.86
N PHE A 34 -2.36 5.90 12.00
CA PHE A 34 -2.40 4.47 12.29
C PHE A 34 -1.24 3.76 11.59
N ASP A 35 -0.94 2.54 12.03
CA ASP A 35 0.05 1.69 11.38
C ASP A 35 -0.63 0.86 10.30
N CYS A 36 -0.17 1.01 9.05
CA CYS A 36 -0.76 0.31 7.90
C CYS A 36 -0.46 -1.19 7.95
N ASP A 37 -1.48 -2.04 7.86
CA ASP A 37 -1.31 -3.50 7.89
C ASP A 37 -0.57 -4.06 6.65
N CYS A 38 -0.40 -3.24 5.62
CA CYS A 38 0.21 -3.65 4.35
C CYS A 38 1.68 -3.22 4.22
N CYS A 39 2.00 -1.96 4.49
CA CYS A 39 3.38 -1.47 4.42
C CYS A 39 4.08 -1.38 5.80
N GLY A 40 3.34 -1.47 6.90
CA GLY A 40 3.87 -1.31 8.26
C GLY A 40 4.25 0.13 8.64
N GLU A 41 4.06 1.10 7.74
CA GLU A 41 4.36 2.50 8.01
C GLU A 41 3.23 3.20 8.77
N ASN A 42 3.60 4.10 9.67
CA ASN A 42 2.64 5.00 10.31
C ASN A 42 2.17 6.06 9.30
N LYS A 43 0.86 6.09 9.02
CA LYS A 43 0.25 6.89 7.97
C LYS A 43 -1.00 7.61 8.48
N CYS A 44 -1.35 8.69 7.80
CA CYS A 44 -2.59 9.41 8.04
C CYS A 44 -3.80 8.51 7.74
N LEU A 45 -4.84 8.61 8.58
CA LEU A 45 -6.07 7.84 8.47
C LEU A 45 -6.94 8.27 7.27
N ALA A 46 -6.75 9.50 6.78
CA ALA A 46 -7.43 10.02 5.60
C ALA A 46 -7.23 9.11 4.38
N GLY A 47 -8.32 8.69 3.75
CA GLY A 47 -8.30 7.82 2.58
C GLY A 47 -7.80 6.40 2.88
N SER A 48 -7.77 5.99 4.16
CA SER A 48 -7.54 4.61 4.55
C SER A 48 -8.79 3.77 4.36
N ILE A 49 -8.62 2.51 3.96
CA ILE A 49 -9.74 1.58 3.76
C ILE A 49 -9.46 0.29 4.50
N GLU A 50 -10.51 -0.26 5.10
CA GLU A 50 -10.49 -1.55 5.75
C GLU A 50 -11.00 -2.64 4.79
N TYR A 51 -10.15 -3.61 4.51
CA TYR A 51 -10.46 -4.79 3.70
C TYR A 51 -10.34 -6.04 4.57
N GLU A 52 -11.45 -6.75 4.80
CA GLU A 52 -11.44 -8.04 5.49
C GLU A 52 -10.73 -8.03 6.86
N GLY A 53 -10.75 -6.87 7.56
CA GLY A 53 -10.08 -6.65 8.84
C GLY A 53 -8.64 -6.13 8.76
N TYR A 54 -8.11 -5.89 7.55
CA TYR A 54 -6.83 -5.22 7.32
C TYR A 54 -7.06 -3.77 6.90
N ARG A 55 -6.50 -2.81 7.63
CA ARG A 55 -6.55 -1.39 7.28
C ARG A 55 -5.32 -0.99 6.48
N LEU A 56 -5.58 -0.52 5.26
CA LEU A 56 -4.56 -0.07 4.33
C LEU A 56 -4.54 1.46 4.28
N CYS A 57 -3.35 2.05 4.26
CA CYS A 57 -3.19 3.47 3.99
C CYS A 57 -3.53 3.79 2.53
N ASN A 58 -3.77 5.06 2.24
CA ASN A 58 -4.20 5.51 0.91
C ASN A 58 -3.26 5.04 -0.22
N ASP A 59 -1.94 5.01 0.01
CA ASP A 59 -0.96 4.48 -0.94
C ASP A 59 -1.17 2.97 -1.21
N CYS A 60 -1.38 2.18 -0.15
CA CYS A 60 -1.61 0.73 -0.25
C CYS A 60 -2.98 0.42 -0.86
N VAL A 61 -3.99 1.25 -0.60
CA VAL A 61 -5.30 1.19 -1.27
C VAL A 61 -5.13 1.34 -2.77
N LEU A 62 -4.36 2.33 -3.24
CA LEU A 62 -4.10 2.51 -4.67
C LEU A 62 -3.46 1.27 -5.30
N ILE A 63 -2.48 0.67 -4.61
CA ILE A 63 -1.84 -0.56 -5.08
C ILE A 63 -2.84 -1.71 -5.15
N ALA A 64 -3.70 -1.86 -4.13
CA ALA A 64 -4.72 -2.89 -4.08
C ALA A 64 -5.74 -2.74 -5.21
N GLU A 65 -6.38 -1.57 -5.33
CA GLU A 65 -7.40 -1.28 -6.35
C GLU A 65 -6.85 -1.43 -7.78
N THR A 66 -5.63 -0.93 -8.01
CA THR A 66 -4.94 -1.12 -9.29
C THR A 66 -4.67 -2.59 -9.57
N SER A 67 -4.23 -3.34 -8.56
CA SER A 67 -3.92 -4.77 -8.72
C SER A 67 -5.18 -5.61 -8.93
N PHE A 68 -6.30 -5.26 -8.31
CA PHE A 68 -7.61 -5.85 -8.56
C PHE A 68 -8.09 -5.54 -9.98
N ALA A 69 -8.02 -4.28 -10.42
CA ALA A 69 -8.43 -3.86 -11.75
C ALA A 69 -7.59 -4.53 -12.87
N LEU A 70 -6.30 -4.79 -12.59
CA LEU A 70 -5.41 -5.52 -13.50
C LEU A 70 -5.53 -7.05 -13.38
N GLY A 71 -6.31 -7.57 -12.43
CA GLY A 71 -6.46 -9.00 -12.17
C GLY A 71 -5.18 -9.68 -11.66
N LYS A 72 -4.28 -8.92 -11.02
CA LYS A 72 -2.99 -9.40 -10.48
C LYS A 72 -3.14 -10.06 -9.10
N ILE A 73 -4.12 -9.63 -8.32
CA ILE A 73 -4.44 -10.19 -7.01
C ILE A 73 -5.94 -10.48 -6.92
N LYS A 74 -6.32 -11.39 -6.03
CA LYS A 74 -7.72 -11.76 -5.75
C LYS A 74 -8.18 -11.34 -4.36
N SER A 75 -7.25 -11.06 -3.46
CA SER A 75 -7.54 -10.55 -2.11
C SER A 75 -6.44 -9.59 -1.67
N VAL A 76 -6.75 -8.75 -0.67
CA VAL A 76 -5.75 -7.86 -0.07
C VAL A 76 -4.69 -8.66 0.69
N LYS A 77 -5.05 -9.83 1.23
CA LYS A 77 -4.07 -10.73 1.84
C LYS A 77 -2.96 -11.16 0.88
N GLU A 78 -3.28 -11.47 -0.38
CA GLU A 78 -2.25 -11.79 -1.39
C GLU A 78 -1.29 -10.61 -1.63
N LEU A 79 -1.76 -9.37 -1.49
CA LEU A 79 -0.92 -8.18 -1.59
C LEU A 79 0.00 -8.04 -0.38
N ILE A 80 -0.54 -8.23 0.83
CA ILE A 80 0.23 -8.16 2.09
C ILE A 80 1.34 -9.21 2.09
N ASP A 81 0.99 -10.47 1.81
CA ASP A 81 1.94 -11.59 1.74
C ASP A 81 3.07 -11.28 0.73
N ALA A 82 2.72 -10.73 -0.44
CA ALA A 82 3.69 -10.36 -1.47
C ALA A 82 4.64 -9.21 -1.07
N ILE A 83 4.19 -8.29 -0.21
CA ILE A 83 5.03 -7.19 0.29
C ILE A 83 5.95 -7.68 1.40
N GLU A 84 5.44 -8.50 2.33
CA GLU A 84 6.24 -9.12 3.39
C GLU A 84 7.38 -9.97 2.83
N ASP A 85 7.09 -10.82 1.83
CA ASP A 85 8.11 -11.63 1.16
C ASP A 85 9.21 -10.75 0.54
N LYS A 86 8.82 -9.62 -0.07
CA LYS A 86 9.76 -8.68 -0.70
C LYS A 86 10.65 -7.97 0.31
N HIS A 87 10.09 -7.58 1.46
CA HIS A 87 10.85 -6.99 2.56
C HIS A 87 11.85 -8.00 3.14
N LEU A 88 11.43 -9.26 3.33
CA LEU A 88 12.30 -10.32 3.82
C LEU A 88 13.45 -10.61 2.85
N GLU A 89 13.18 -10.68 1.55
CA GLU A 89 14.21 -10.85 0.52
C GLU A 89 15.24 -9.72 0.51
N GLN A 90 14.80 -8.48 0.69
CA GLN A 90 15.69 -7.32 0.76
C GLN A 90 16.59 -7.38 1.99
N LEU A 91 16.04 -7.74 3.15
CA LEU A 91 16.81 -7.90 4.38
C LEU A 91 17.85 -9.03 4.27
N ALA A 92 17.46 -10.16 3.67
CA ALA A 92 18.38 -11.28 3.44
C ALA A 92 19.54 -10.89 2.50
N LYS A 93 19.26 -10.13 1.43
CA LYS A 93 20.30 -9.60 0.52
C LYS A 93 21.25 -8.66 1.25
N PHE A 94 20.73 -7.77 2.08
CA PHE A 94 21.55 -6.85 2.88
C PHE A 94 22.51 -7.60 3.81
N LEU A 95 22.03 -8.61 4.56
CA LEU A 95 22.88 -9.43 5.44
C LEU A 95 24.00 -10.15 4.68
N GLN A 96 23.69 -10.74 3.52
CA GLN A 96 24.69 -11.39 2.67
C GLN A 96 25.75 -10.41 2.15
N GLU A 97 25.36 -9.17 1.83
CA GLU A 97 26.30 -8.13 1.42
C GLU A 97 27.20 -7.68 2.57
N GLU A 98 26.66 -7.53 3.78
CA GLU A 98 27.44 -7.17 4.97
C GLU A 98 28.41 -8.28 5.39
N GLU A 99 28.01 -9.55 5.32
CA GLU A 99 28.92 -10.69 5.55
C GLU A 99 30.09 -10.71 4.54
N LYS A 100 29.83 -10.38 3.27
CA LYS A 100 30.88 -10.27 2.25
C LYS A 100 31.81 -9.09 2.50
N ARG A 101 31.30 -7.97 3.02
CA ARG A 101 32.10 -6.78 3.38
C ARG A 101 32.96 -7.02 4.62
N THR A 102 32.47 -7.79 5.59
CA THR A 102 33.17 -8.07 6.84
C THR A 102 34.26 -9.14 6.68
N ASN A 103 34.15 -9.99 5.65
CA ASN A 103 35.12 -11.06 5.34
C ASN A 103 36.21 -10.67 4.32
N ASN A 104 36.32 -9.39 3.94
CA ASN A 104 37.38 -8.81 3.10
C ASN A 104 38.21 -7.81 3.91
#